data_AF-A0A957DEM1-F1
#
_entry.id   AF-A0A957DEM1-F1
#
_cell.length_a   1.000
_cell.length_b   1.000
_cell.length_c   1.000
_cell.angle_alpha   90.00
_cell.angle_beta   90.00
_cell.angle_gamma   90.00
#
_symmetry.space_group_name_H-M   'P 1'
#
loop_
_entity.id
_entity.type
_entity.pdbx_description
1 polymer ?
#
loop_
_entity_poly.entity_id
_entity_poly.type
_entity_poly.pdbx_seq_one_letter_code
_entity_poly.pdbx_strand_id
1 'polypeptide(L)'
;MENSYQAQLPAPTSAKPLVSRIGVAAGVIGVLLIVGLIIWGIFWAATQHPTAVESLRDIVIIALALGSCLFGVAFIIMLVMIVRLVNMLEFEIKPILQQTNETIGTLKGTTTFVSQNVVKPVTKASSYVAGVRRGVKVLFGDPRNNLPD
;
A
#
# COMPACT_ATOMS: atom_id res chain seq x y z
N MET A 1 15.92 -55.77 6.14
CA MET A 1 16.39 -54.41 5.79
C MET A 1 15.19 -53.49 5.88
N GLU A 2 14.76 -53.17 7.10
CA GLU A 2 13.49 -52.49 7.31
C GLU A 2 13.58 -51.62 8.56
N ASN A 3 14.14 -50.41 8.41
CA ASN A 3 13.84 -49.27 9.29
C ASN A 3 14.59 -48.00 8.86
N SER A 4 14.12 -47.32 7.80
CA SER A 4 14.69 -46.01 7.44
C SER A 4 13.64 -44.93 7.09
N TYR A 5 12.38 -45.11 7.49
CA TYR A 5 11.33 -44.10 7.24
C TYR A 5 10.43 -43.83 8.46
N GLN A 6 11.02 -43.60 9.64
CA GLN A 6 10.36 -42.78 10.66
C GLN A 6 10.68 -41.32 10.31
N ALA A 7 9.89 -40.72 9.42
CA ALA A 7 9.90 -39.29 9.18
C ALA A 7 9.46 -38.61 10.48
N GLN A 8 10.45 -38.25 11.29
CA GLN A 8 10.25 -37.48 12.50
C GLN A 8 9.68 -36.13 12.10
N LEU A 9 8.36 -35.96 12.27
CA LEU A 9 7.71 -34.67 12.11
C LEU A 9 8.45 -33.68 13.01
N PRO A 10 8.99 -32.57 12.47
CA PRO A 10 9.66 -31.58 13.28
C PRO A 10 8.68 -31.12 14.37
N ALA A 11 9.11 -31.24 15.62
CA ALA A 11 8.32 -30.81 16.77
C ALA A 11 7.83 -29.38 16.55
N PRO A 12 6.58 -29.04 16.93
CA PRO A 12 6.08 -27.68 16.80
C PRO A 12 7.06 -26.76 17.52
N THR A 13 7.73 -25.91 16.74
CA THR A 13 8.63 -24.90 17.29
C THR A 13 7.77 -24.04 18.18
N SER A 14 7.95 -24.21 19.50
CA SER A 14 7.23 -23.47 20.53
C SER A 14 7.44 -21.99 20.25
N ALA A 15 6.42 -21.34 19.69
CA ALA A 15 6.44 -19.93 19.37
C ALA A 15 6.44 -19.17 20.70
N LYS A 16 7.65 -18.87 21.19
CA LYS A 16 7.88 -17.98 22.31
C LYS A 16 7.11 -16.68 22.01
N PRO A 17 6.20 -16.23 22.89
CA PRO A 17 5.43 -15.03 22.62
C PRO A 17 6.40 -13.87 22.41
N LEU A 18 6.35 -13.25 21.23
CA LEU A 18 7.27 -12.20 20.77
C LEU A 18 7.28 -10.96 21.68
N VAL A 19 6.35 -10.86 22.63
CA VAL A 19 6.32 -9.83 23.66
C VAL A 19 6.16 -10.51 25.02
N SER A 20 7.25 -10.57 25.77
CA SER A 20 7.22 -11.02 27.17
C SER A 20 6.40 -10.01 27.98
N ARG A 21 5.24 -10.45 28.51
CA ARG A 21 4.39 -9.62 29.39
C ARG A 21 5.19 -9.05 30.57
N ILE A 22 6.21 -9.78 31.02
CA ILE A 22 7.14 -9.37 32.08
C ILE A 22 8.07 -8.25 31.58
N GLY A 23 8.52 -8.29 30.33
CA GLY A 23 9.35 -7.23 29.72
C GLY A 23 8.57 -5.94 29.48
N VAL A 24 7.31 -6.03 29.03
CA VAL A 24 6.42 -4.86 28.92
C VAL A 24 6.09 -4.30 30.30
N ALA A 25 5.76 -5.15 31.27
CA ALA A 25 5.50 -4.72 32.64
C ALA A 25 6.72 -4.03 33.26
N ALA A 26 7.92 -4.61 33.10
CA ALA A 26 9.16 -4.00 33.57
C ALA A 26 9.46 -2.65 32.87
N GLY A 27 9.20 -2.55 31.56
CA GLY A 27 9.35 -1.30 30.82
C GLY A 27 8.38 -0.21 31.30
N VAL A 28 7.10 -0.55 31.49
CA VAL A 28 6.09 0.38 32.01
C VAL A 28 6.42 0.81 33.44
N ILE A 29 6.82 -0.12 34.31
CA ILE A 29 7.26 0.19 35.68
C ILE A 29 8.48 1.11 35.66
N GLY A 30 9.46 0.85 34.78
CA GLY A 30 10.62 1.71 34.61
C GLY A 30 10.24 3.14 34.22
N VAL A 31 9.35 3.30 33.24
CA VAL A 31 8.85 4.62 32.82
C VAL A 31 8.10 5.31 33.95
N LEU A 32 7.21 4.59 34.66
CA LEU A 32 6.46 5.15 35.78
C LEU A 32 7.37 5.58 36.93
N LEU A 33 8.42 4.82 37.25
CA LEU A 33 9.40 5.21 38.27
C LEU A 33 10.18 6.45 37.87
N ILE A 34 10.61 6.56 36.61
CA ILE A 34 11.29 7.76 36.11
C ILE A 34 10.38 8.97 36.21
N VAL A 35 9.13 8.86 35.76
CA VAL A 35 8.15 9.94 35.85
C VAL A 35 7.89 10.33 37.31
N GLY A 36 7.74 9.34 38.20
CA GLY A 36 7.56 9.58 39.63
C GLY A 36 8.74 10.31 40.27
N LEU A 37 9.97 9.93 39.93
CA LEU A 37 11.18 10.60 40.41
C LEU A 37 11.29 12.03 39.90
N ILE A 38 10.91 12.29 38.64
CA ILE A 38 10.88 13.64 38.08
C ILE A 38 9.85 14.50 38.83
N ILE A 39 8.63 14.00 39.03
CA ILE A 39 7.58 14.72 39.77
C ILE A 39 8.04 15.02 41.20
N TRP A 40 8.62 14.02 41.87
CA TRP A 40 9.15 14.18 43.23
C TRP A 40 10.28 15.20 43.28
N GLY A 41 11.21 15.17 42.32
CA GLY A 41 12.30 16.14 42.20
C GLY A 41 11.82 17.56 41.94
N ILE A 42 10.82 17.74 41.06
CA ILE A 42 10.20 19.05 40.80
C ILE A 42 9.50 19.58 42.06
N PHE A 43 8.76 18.73 42.77
CA PHE A 43 8.07 19.11 44.00
C PHE A 43 9.07 19.49 45.11
N TRP A 44 10.14 18.72 45.25
CA TRP A 44 11.23 19.04 46.19
C TRP A 44 11.93 20.35 45.82
N ALA A 45 12.24 20.58 44.54
CA ALA A 45 12.83 21.84 44.08
C ALA A 45 11.88 23.05 44.28
N ALA A 46 10.58 22.87 44.08
CA ALA A 46 9.57 23.89 44.29
C ALA A 46 9.40 24.30 45.76
N THR A 47 9.67 23.38 46.69
CA THR A 47 9.62 23.67 48.14
C THR A 47 10.90 24.32 48.66
N GLN A 48 12.07 23.98 48.12
CA GLN A 48 13.37 24.54 48.53
C GLN A 48 13.65 25.93 47.92
N HIS A 49 13.27 26.14 46.65
CA HIS A 49 13.54 27.38 45.92
C HIS A 49 12.29 27.91 45.19
N PRO A 50 11.30 28.45 45.92
CA PRO A 50 10.02 28.86 45.35
C PRO A 50 10.16 29.96 44.29
N THR A 51 11.01 30.97 44.52
CA THR A 51 11.17 32.12 43.61
C THR A 51 11.77 31.75 42.25
N ALA A 52 12.68 30.77 42.21
CA ALA A 52 13.27 30.28 40.97
C ALA A 52 12.25 29.51 40.12
N VAL A 53 11.42 28.67 40.77
CA VAL A 53 10.37 27.91 40.08
C VAL A 53 9.25 28.81 39.58
N GLU A 54 8.90 29.87 40.30
CA GLU A 54 7.91 30.87 39.85
C GLU A 54 8.36 31.60 38.59
N SER A 55 9.61 32.06 38.55
CA SER A 55 10.18 32.74 37.38
C SER A 55 10.25 31.81 36.16
N LEU A 56 10.66 30.55 36.37
CA LEU A 56 10.71 29.55 35.31
C LEU A 56 9.32 29.24 34.77
N ARG A 57 8.31 29.07 35.65
CA ARG A 57 6.92 28.83 35.26
C ARG A 57 6.40 29.97 34.40
N ASP A 58 6.67 31.22 34.77
CA ASP A 58 6.20 32.40 34.03
C ASP A 58 6.76 32.41 32.59
N ILE A 59 8.07 32.20 32.44
CA ILE A 59 8.73 32.11 31.13
C ILE A 59 8.19 30.94 30.31
N VAL A 60 7.99 29.77 30.93
CA VAL A 60 7.46 28.57 30.25
C VAL A 60 6.02 28.80 29.80
N ILE A 61 5.16 29.42 30.61
CA ILE A 61 3.77 29.72 30.24
C ILE A 61 3.74 30.69 29.05
N ILE A 62 4.55 31.75 29.07
CA ILE A 62 4.63 32.70 27.95
C ILE A 62 5.14 31.98 26.68
N ALA A 63 6.18 31.17 26.79
CA ALA A 63 6.72 30.40 25.67
C ALA A 63 5.70 29.39 25.11
N LEU A 64 4.95 28.70 25.97
CA LEU A 64 3.88 27.78 25.58
C LEU A 64 2.68 28.51 24.97
N ALA A 65 2.31 29.70 25.45
CA ALA A 65 1.26 30.51 24.86
C ALA A 65 1.64 30.98 23.45
N LEU A 66 2.85 31.48 23.27
CA LEU A 66 3.36 31.88 21.95
C LEU A 66 3.51 30.67 21.02
N GLY A 67 4.05 29.56 21.53
CA GLY A 67 4.20 28.31 20.79
C GLY A 67 2.85 27.73 20.36
N SER A 68 1.87 27.66 21.27
CA SER A 68 0.52 27.17 20.95
C SER A 68 -0.24 28.08 20.00
N CYS A 69 -0.03 29.40 20.04
CA CYS A 69 -0.56 30.32 19.03
C CYS A 69 0.00 30.01 17.64
N LEU A 70 1.33 29.81 17.54
CA LEU A 70 1.99 29.44 16.29
C LEU A 70 1.52 28.06 15.78
N PHE A 71 1.49 27.06 16.65
CA PHE A 71 0.97 25.74 16.32
C PHE A 71 -0.50 25.83 15.92
N GLY A 72 -1.32 26.63 16.58
CA GLY A 72 -2.73 26.84 16.23
C GLY A 72 -2.90 27.33 14.80
N VAL A 73 -2.12 28.33 14.38
CA VAL A 73 -2.10 28.80 12.99
C VAL A 73 -1.62 27.70 12.04
N ALA A 74 -0.57 26.97 12.39
CA ALA A 74 -0.08 25.85 11.59
C ALA A 74 -1.14 24.73 11.44
N PHE A 75 -1.88 24.43 12.50
CA PHE A 75 -2.99 23.47 12.48
C PHE A 75 -4.11 23.93 11.55
N ILE A 76 -4.48 25.22 11.57
CA ILE A 76 -5.48 25.77 10.64
C ILE A 76 -5.02 25.61 9.20
N ILE A 77 -3.78 25.99 8.88
CA ILE A 77 -3.23 25.85 7.53
C ILE A 77 -3.23 24.37 7.09
N MET A 78 -2.83 23.47 7.99
CA MET A 78 -2.84 22.03 7.73
C MET A 78 -4.27 21.52 7.43
N LEU A 79 -5.27 21.95 8.20
CA LEU A 79 -6.67 21.57 7.93
C LEU A 79 -7.14 22.09 6.57
N VAL A 80 -6.81 23.33 6.21
CA VAL A 80 -7.13 23.90 4.90
C VAL A 80 -6.47 23.08 3.78
N MET A 81 -5.22 22.63 3.98
CA MET A 81 -4.53 21.77 3.02
C MET A 81 -5.24 20.43 2.83
N ILE A 82 -5.70 19.81 3.91
CA ILE A 82 -6.48 18.56 3.85
C ILE A 82 -7.81 18.79 3.12
N VAL A 83 -8.54 19.88 3.45
CA VAL A 83 -9.80 20.22 2.77
C VAL A 83 -9.58 20.40 1.27
N ARG A 84 -8.52 21.11 0.86
CA ARG A 84 -8.18 21.28 -0.55
C ARG A 84 -7.90 19.94 -1.24
N LEU A 85 -7.19 19.03 -0.57
CA LEU A 85 -6.91 17.71 -1.11
C LEU A 85 -8.20 16.89 -1.29
N VAL A 86 -9.07 16.88 -0.28
CA VAL A 86 -10.37 16.19 -0.35
C VAL A 86 -11.22 16.77 -1.47
N ASN A 87 -11.28 18.10 -1.59
CA ASN A 87 -12.04 18.78 -2.62
C ASN A 87 -11.55 18.40 -4.03
N MET A 88 -10.24 18.38 -4.26
CA MET A 88 -9.65 17.93 -5.54
C MET A 88 -9.95 16.46 -5.81
N LEU A 89 -9.83 15.60 -4.81
CA LEU A 89 -10.15 14.17 -4.95
C LEU A 89 -11.62 13.96 -5.33
N GLU A 90 -12.54 14.67 -4.68
CA GLU A 90 -13.98 14.52 -4.91
C GLU A 90 -14.45 15.14 -6.22
N PHE A 91 -13.99 16.34 -6.56
CA PHE A 91 -14.51 17.09 -7.71
C PHE A 91 -13.69 16.92 -8.99
N GLU A 92 -12.42 16.54 -8.91
CA GLU A 92 -11.57 16.40 -10.10
C GLU A 92 -11.19 14.93 -10.34
N ILE A 93 -10.69 14.23 -9.33
CA ILE A 93 -10.15 12.86 -9.51
C ILE A 93 -11.25 11.81 -9.62
N LYS A 94 -12.30 11.87 -8.78
CA LYS A 94 -13.39 10.90 -8.81
C LYS A 94 -14.14 10.86 -10.16
N PRO A 95 -14.48 12.00 -10.80
CA PRO A 95 -15.06 11.99 -12.14
C PRO A 95 -14.14 11.36 -13.20
N ILE A 96 -12.83 11.63 -13.15
CA ILE A 96 -11.86 11.01 -14.08
C ILE A 96 -11.89 9.50 -13.94
N LEU A 97 -11.93 8.98 -12.70
CA LEU A 97 -12.00 7.54 -12.47
C LEU A 97 -13.31 6.94 -13.00
N GLN A 98 -14.44 7.65 -12.84
CA GLN A 98 -15.73 7.22 -13.36
C GLN A 98 -15.75 7.19 -14.90
N GLN A 99 -15.30 8.27 -15.55
CA GLN A 99 -15.21 8.34 -17.01
C GLN A 99 -14.20 7.33 -17.58
N THR A 100 -13.13 7.04 -16.85
CA THR A 100 -12.19 5.99 -17.22
C THR A 100 -12.86 4.61 -17.20
N ASN A 101 -13.70 4.34 -16.20
CA ASN A 101 -14.44 3.07 -16.12
C ASN A 101 -15.42 2.92 -17.30
N GLU A 102 -16.16 3.98 -17.63
CA GLU A 102 -17.03 4.01 -18.81
C GLU A 102 -16.23 3.83 -20.12
N THR A 103 -15.07 4.50 -20.23
CA THR A 103 -14.17 4.38 -21.37
C THR A 103 -13.68 2.95 -21.54
N ILE A 104 -13.28 2.27 -20.45
CA ILE A 104 -12.88 0.85 -20.49
C ILE A 104 -14.06 -0.03 -20.96
N GLY A 105 -15.29 0.26 -20.54
CA GLY A 105 -16.49 -0.41 -21.04
C GLY A 105 -16.67 -0.26 -22.54
N THR A 106 -16.59 0.97 -23.06
CA THR A 106 -16.70 1.26 -24.50
C THR A 106 -15.54 0.65 -25.28
N LEU A 107 -14.30 0.78 -24.81
CA LEU A 107 -13.12 0.19 -25.46
C LEU A 107 -13.22 -1.33 -25.56
N LYS A 108 -13.69 -2.01 -24.50
CA LYS A 108 -14.00 -3.45 -24.55
C LYS A 108 -15.09 -3.74 -25.56
N GLY A 109 -16.14 -2.92 -25.63
CA GLY A 109 -17.21 -3.02 -26.62
C GLY A 109 -16.70 -2.89 -28.06
N THR A 110 -15.94 -1.84 -28.36
CA THR A 110 -15.34 -1.61 -29.69
C THR A 110 -14.37 -2.72 -30.04
N THR A 111 -13.49 -3.14 -29.12
CA THR A 111 -12.56 -4.25 -29.38
C THR A 111 -13.31 -5.56 -29.64
N THR A 112 -14.39 -5.83 -28.91
CA THR A 112 -15.24 -7.01 -29.13
C THR A 112 -15.97 -6.93 -30.47
N PHE A 113 -16.51 -5.75 -30.82
CA PHE A 113 -17.19 -5.53 -32.09
C PHE A 113 -16.23 -5.70 -33.27
N VAL A 114 -15.06 -5.05 -33.22
CA VAL A 114 -14.02 -5.18 -34.25
C VAL A 114 -13.54 -6.63 -34.34
N SER A 115 -13.34 -7.30 -33.21
CA SER A 115 -12.96 -8.71 -33.16
C SER A 115 -13.99 -9.61 -33.86
N GLN A 116 -15.27 -9.49 -33.51
CA GLN A 116 -16.31 -10.37 -34.03
C GLN A 116 -16.71 -10.06 -35.47
N ASN A 117 -16.86 -8.77 -35.81
CA ASN A 117 -17.46 -8.33 -37.06
C ASN A 117 -16.46 -7.98 -38.16
N VAL A 118 -15.18 -7.76 -37.83
CA VAL A 118 -14.14 -7.41 -38.82
C VAL A 118 -13.03 -8.44 -38.83
N VAL A 119 -12.41 -8.72 -37.68
CA VAL A 119 -11.25 -9.61 -37.60
C VAL A 119 -11.64 -11.06 -37.90
N LYS A 120 -12.69 -11.58 -37.26
CA LYS A 120 -13.17 -12.96 -37.47
C LYS A 120 -13.47 -13.27 -38.95
N PRO A 121 -14.25 -12.45 -39.70
CA PRO A 121 -14.51 -12.73 -41.11
C PRO A 121 -13.26 -12.61 -41.99
N VAL A 122 -12.38 -11.63 -41.76
CA VAL A 122 -11.15 -11.45 -42.54
C VAL A 122 -10.20 -12.63 -42.36
N THR A 123 -10.02 -13.10 -41.12
CA THR A 123 -9.19 -14.27 -40.83
C THR A 123 -9.79 -15.52 -41.45
N LYS A 124 -11.12 -15.71 -41.36
CA LYS A 124 -11.80 -16.85 -41.95
C LYS A 124 -11.65 -16.87 -43.48
N ALA A 125 -11.84 -15.72 -44.14
CA ALA A 125 -11.64 -15.58 -45.58
C ALA A 125 -10.20 -15.93 -46.01
N SER A 126 -9.21 -15.36 -45.31
CA SER A 126 -7.79 -15.64 -45.58
C SER A 126 -7.45 -17.13 -45.35
N SER A 127 -8.01 -17.75 -44.31
CA SER A 127 -7.81 -19.17 -44.02
C SER A 127 -8.39 -20.10 -45.08
N TYR A 128 -9.56 -19.76 -45.65
CA TYR A 128 -10.13 -20.53 -46.77
C TYR A 128 -9.25 -20.43 -48.01
N VAL A 129 -8.80 -19.23 -48.39
CA VAL A 129 -7.90 -19.03 -49.53
C VAL A 129 -6.58 -19.77 -49.34
N ALA A 130 -5.98 -19.69 -48.15
CA ALA A 130 -4.76 -20.43 -47.82
C ALA A 130 -4.97 -21.95 -47.85
N GLY A 131 -6.09 -22.44 -47.31
CA GLY A 131 -6.47 -23.86 -47.34
C GLY A 131 -6.65 -24.38 -48.77
N VAL A 132 -7.37 -23.64 -49.62
CA VAL A 132 -7.55 -23.96 -51.04
C VAL A 132 -6.21 -23.97 -51.76
N ARG A 133 -5.38 -22.94 -51.60
CA ARG A 133 -4.05 -22.86 -52.23
C ARG A 133 -3.17 -24.03 -51.81
N ARG A 134 -3.19 -24.44 -50.53
CA ARG A 134 -2.43 -25.58 -50.03
C ARG A 134 -2.99 -26.90 -50.56
N GLY A 135 -4.30 -27.07 -50.61
CA GLY A 135 -4.95 -28.27 -51.16
C GLY A 135 -4.62 -28.49 -52.64
N VAL A 136 -4.70 -27.43 -53.46
CA VAL A 136 -4.29 -27.46 -54.86
C VAL A 136 -2.80 -27.79 -54.99
N LYS A 137 -1.95 -27.19 -54.15
CA LYS A 137 -0.50 -27.49 -54.14
C LYS A 137 -0.21 -28.95 -53.76
N VAL A 138 -1.00 -29.58 -52.90
CA VAL A 138 -0.80 -30.99 -52.53
C VAL A 138 -1.31 -31.93 -53.62
N LEU A 139 -2.42 -31.61 -54.27
CA LEU A 139 -3.01 -32.45 -55.32
C LEU A 139 -2.31 -32.34 -56.68
N PHE A 140 -1.81 -31.16 -57.02
CA PHE A 140 -1.16 -30.88 -58.32
C PHE A 140 0.32 -30.48 -58.18
N GLY A 141 0.89 -30.60 -56.98
CA GLY A 141 2.31 -30.32 -56.74
C GLY A 141 3.16 -31.51 -57.11
N ASP A 142 4.19 -31.24 -57.91
CA ASP A 142 5.18 -32.24 -58.29
C ASP A 142 5.97 -32.73 -57.04
N PRO A 143 5.96 -34.03 -56.70
CA PRO A 143 6.58 -34.55 -55.49
C PRO A 143 8.12 -34.50 -55.50
N ARG A 144 8.77 -34.07 -56.59
CA ARG A 144 10.24 -34.07 -56.72
C ARG A 144 10.93 -32.81 -56.17
N ASN A 145 10.20 -31.76 -55.82
CA ASN A 145 10.78 -30.47 -55.37
C ASN A 145 10.80 -30.25 -53.83
N ASN A 146 10.59 -31.28 -53.01
CA ASN A 146 10.54 -31.15 -51.54
C ASN A 146 11.71 -31.86 -50.80
N LEU A 147 12.87 -31.99 -51.46
CA LEU A 147 14.11 -32.44 -50.83
C LEU A 147 14.91 -31.20 -50.38
N PRO A 148 15.24 -31.05 -49.09
CA PRO A 148 16.29 -30.13 -48.67
C PRO A 148 17.66 -30.70 -49.06
N ASP A 149 18.56 -29.83 -49.54
CA ASP A 149 19.99 -30.15 -49.68
C ASP A 149 20.65 -30.45 -48.31
#